data_AF-A0A1B6G2X2-F1
#
_entry.id   AF-A0A1B6G2X2-F1
#
_cell.length_a   1.000
_cell.length_b   1.000
_cell.length_c   1.000
_cell.angle_alpha   90.00
_cell.angle_beta   90.00
_cell.angle_gamma   90.00
#
_symmetry.space_group_name_H-M   'P 1'
#
loop_
_entity.id
_entity.type
_entity.pdbx_description
1 polymer ?
#
loop_
_entity_poly.entity_id
_entity_poly.type
_entity_poly.pdbx_seq_one_letter_code
_entity_poly.pdbx_strand_id
1 'polypeptide(L)'
;MSSHLTCTTMFYPPVVLLILATNVCAFTLNQPSLDRYRYDMSDQRVDYTHDPQENEVWYWRSQAEQTLREKLKVRLIEGVAKNVIFFLGDGMSMATITAARIYLGQLNNRSGENTKLSFEQFPFTGLSKTYCVDKQVADSACSSTAYLAGVKANYATLGVTATVPKGNCSLSQDPRYHVDTVLDWAQSAGKGTGLVTTTSVTHASPAGHYAHIAYRDWESDYDMLTEKIRTDPRNCQDVASQLVHNAPGKNCNVLLGGGRKKFLPA
;
A
#
# COMPACT_ATOMS: atom_id res chain seq x y z
N MET A 1 42.58 -42.11 -5.41
CA MET A 1 42.02 -40.82 -5.87
C MET A 1 40.68 -40.63 -5.19
N SER A 2 40.66 -39.87 -4.09
CA SER A 2 39.43 -39.50 -3.38
C SER A 2 39.48 -37.99 -3.18
N SER A 3 38.67 -37.26 -3.94
CA SER A 3 38.58 -35.80 -3.90
C SER A 3 37.40 -35.41 -3.02
N HIS A 4 37.69 -34.93 -1.83
CA HIS A 4 36.72 -34.30 -0.92
C HIS A 4 36.25 -32.97 -1.50
N LEU A 5 34.94 -32.83 -1.71
CA LEU A 5 34.27 -31.56 -1.97
C LEU A 5 33.90 -30.93 -0.61
N THR A 6 34.61 -29.88 -0.22
CA THR A 6 34.23 -29.01 0.90
C THR A 6 33.23 -27.97 0.42
N CYS A 7 32.01 -28.05 0.94
CA CYS A 7 30.95 -27.06 0.76
C CYS A 7 31.25 -25.82 1.63
N THR A 8 31.67 -24.73 1.01
CA THR A 8 31.78 -23.42 1.67
C THR A 8 30.40 -22.76 1.66
N THR A 9 29.73 -22.73 2.80
CA THR A 9 28.53 -21.93 3.03
C THR A 9 28.90 -20.44 3.03
N MET A 10 28.60 -19.75 1.93
CA MET A 10 28.75 -18.30 1.82
C MET A 10 27.57 -17.62 2.52
N PHE A 11 27.80 -17.11 3.73
CA PHE A 11 26.85 -16.26 4.46
C PHE A 11 26.68 -14.93 3.70
N TYR A 12 25.54 -14.74 3.04
CA TYR A 12 25.12 -13.42 2.58
C TYR A 12 24.35 -12.71 3.71
N PRO A 13 24.60 -11.42 3.99
CA PRO A 13 23.86 -10.69 5.00
C PRO A 13 22.39 -10.52 4.56
N PRO A 14 21.42 -10.53 5.50
CA PRO A 14 20.01 -10.36 5.18
C PRO A 14 19.76 -8.94 4.67
N VAL A 15 19.22 -8.83 3.45
CA VAL A 15 18.90 -7.55 2.80
C VAL A 15 17.40 -7.30 2.94
N VAL A 16 17.06 -6.12 3.46
CA VAL A 16 15.70 -5.71 3.84
C VAL A 16 14.88 -5.28 2.61
N LEU A 17 13.76 -5.94 2.36
CA LEU A 17 12.66 -5.46 1.53
C LEU A 17 11.78 -4.54 2.39
N LEU A 18 11.89 -3.23 2.20
CA LEU A 18 11.07 -2.26 2.92
C LEU A 18 9.87 -1.87 2.04
N ILE A 19 8.66 -2.26 2.43
CA ILE A 19 7.42 -1.85 1.78
C ILE A 19 6.78 -0.74 2.62
N LEU A 20 6.61 0.44 2.02
CA LEU A 20 6.10 1.65 2.66
C LEU A 20 4.68 1.94 2.16
N ALA A 21 3.68 1.45 2.88
CA ALA A 21 2.28 1.81 2.70
C ALA A 21 1.98 3.12 3.45
N THR A 22 2.40 4.26 2.89
CA THR A 22 2.06 5.57 3.44
C THR A 22 0.61 5.90 3.11
N ASN A 23 -0.25 5.83 4.12
CA ASN A 23 -1.59 6.39 4.07
C ASN A 23 -1.50 7.88 4.44
N VAL A 24 -2.05 8.75 3.58
CA VAL A 24 -2.38 10.12 3.99
C VAL A 24 -3.50 9.96 5.02
N CYS A 25 -3.21 10.37 6.26
CA CYS A 25 -4.13 10.25 7.37
C CYS A 25 -5.48 10.89 7.01
N ALA A 26 -6.53 10.08 6.88
CA ALA A 26 -7.89 10.58 6.99
C ALA A 26 -8.04 11.07 8.43
N PHE A 27 -7.95 12.38 8.64
CA PHE A 27 -8.26 13.00 9.91
C PHE A 27 -9.65 12.54 10.35
N THR A 28 -9.72 11.81 11.46
CA THR A 28 -10.96 11.66 12.21
C THR A 28 -11.39 13.06 12.62
N LEU A 29 -12.41 13.59 11.94
CA LEU A 29 -13.10 14.82 12.32
C LEU A 29 -13.81 14.56 13.66
N ASN A 30 -13.08 14.76 14.76
CA ASN A 30 -13.67 14.98 16.06
C ASN A 30 -14.37 16.34 15.98
N GLN A 31 -15.61 16.41 15.47
CA GLN A 31 -16.31 17.64 15.08
C GLN A 31 -16.13 18.75 16.14
N PRO A 32 -15.17 19.68 15.95
CA PRO A 32 -15.26 20.96 16.59
C PRO A 32 -16.32 21.72 15.77
N SER A 33 -17.13 22.54 16.42
CA SER A 33 -18.08 23.48 15.80
C SER A 33 -17.70 23.85 14.35
N LEU A 34 -18.60 23.57 13.39
CA LEU A 34 -18.46 23.81 11.94
C LEU A 34 -18.06 25.25 11.57
N ASP A 35 -18.05 26.18 12.52
CA ASP A 35 -17.58 27.56 12.32
C ASP A 35 -16.07 27.71 12.09
N ARG A 36 -15.23 26.70 12.38
CA ARG A 36 -13.76 26.85 12.28
C ARG A 36 -13.15 26.47 10.92
N TYR A 37 -13.93 25.87 10.02
CA TYR A 37 -13.55 25.62 8.61
C TYR A 37 -14.38 26.47 7.65
N ARG A 38 -14.68 27.71 8.04
CA ARG A 38 -15.12 28.70 7.07
C ARG A 38 -13.90 29.05 6.22
N TYR A 39 -13.86 28.52 5.00
CA TYR A 39 -12.95 29.05 3.97
C TYR A 39 -13.33 30.51 3.80
N ASP A 40 -12.48 31.40 4.31
CA ASP A 40 -12.72 32.82 4.26
C ASP A 40 -12.55 33.26 2.80
N MET A 41 -13.67 33.42 2.09
CA MET A 41 -13.67 33.97 0.73
C MET A 41 -13.21 35.44 0.69
N SER A 42 -12.99 36.08 1.84
CA SER A 42 -12.38 37.41 1.93
C SER A 42 -10.85 37.37 1.99
N ASP A 43 -10.22 36.19 2.07
CA ASP A 43 -8.78 36.04 1.81
C ASP A 43 -8.51 36.15 0.30
N GLN A 44 -8.66 37.37 -0.22
CA GLN A 44 -8.36 37.76 -1.60
C GLN A 44 -6.85 37.83 -1.88
N ARG A 45 -6.01 37.08 -1.17
CA ARG A 45 -4.54 37.16 -1.28
C ARG A 45 -3.85 35.80 -1.47
N VAL A 46 -4.48 34.89 -2.21
CA VAL A 46 -3.65 33.96 -3.01
C VAL A 46 -3.21 34.75 -4.23
N ASP A 47 -2.04 35.38 -4.12
CA ASP A 47 -1.36 36.01 -5.24
C ASP A 47 -0.98 34.90 -6.21
N TYR A 48 -1.87 34.63 -7.18
CA TYR A 48 -1.63 33.71 -8.31
C TYR A 48 -0.55 34.32 -9.21
N THR A 49 0.68 34.41 -8.72
CA THR A 49 1.84 34.77 -9.53
C THR A 49 2.18 33.57 -10.40
N HIS A 50 1.50 33.50 -11.53
CA HIS A 50 1.90 32.64 -12.63
C HIS A 50 3.33 33.03 -13.07
N ASP A 51 4.17 32.04 -13.40
CA ASP A 51 5.52 32.31 -13.89
C ASP A 51 5.41 33.13 -15.19
N PRO A 52 5.94 34.36 -15.25
CA PRO A 52 5.79 35.20 -16.45
C PRO A 52 6.32 34.55 -17.72
N GLN A 53 7.27 33.60 -17.59
CA GLN A 53 7.83 32.84 -18.73
C GLN A 53 6.79 31.94 -19.39
N GLU A 54 5.74 31.51 -18.68
CA GLU A 54 4.66 30.70 -19.24
C GLU A 54 3.83 31.45 -20.30
N ASN A 55 3.94 32.79 -20.38
CA ASN A 55 3.37 33.59 -21.48
C ASN A 55 4.15 33.42 -22.80
N GLU A 56 5.38 32.89 -22.74
CA GLU A 56 6.29 32.87 -23.87
C GLU A 56 6.26 31.52 -24.61
N VAL A 57 6.17 31.56 -25.94
CA VAL A 57 6.15 30.34 -26.77
C VAL A 57 7.44 29.51 -26.62
N TRP A 58 8.58 30.19 -26.44
CA TRP A 58 9.87 29.51 -26.31
C TRP A 58 9.94 28.66 -25.03
N TYR A 59 9.25 29.06 -23.95
CA TYR A 59 9.25 28.35 -22.67
C TYR A 59 8.63 26.95 -22.85
N TRP A 60 7.44 26.88 -23.43
CA TRP A 60 6.74 25.61 -23.69
C TRP A 60 7.51 24.71 -24.67
N ARG A 61 8.10 25.29 -25.72
CA ARG A 61 8.94 24.53 -26.67
C ARG A 61 10.18 23.96 -26.00
N SER A 62 10.84 24.75 -25.15
CA SER A 62 12.02 24.32 -24.40
C SER A 62 11.70 23.17 -23.44
N GLN A 63 10.60 23.27 -22.68
CA GLN A 63 10.12 22.21 -21.79
C GLN A 63 9.80 20.90 -22.54
N ALA A 64 9.14 21.02 -23.70
CA ALA A 64 8.82 19.87 -24.55
C ALA A 64 10.08 19.20 -25.12
N GLU A 65 11.03 19.99 -25.62
CA GLU A 65 12.30 19.48 -26.13
C GLU A 65 13.12 18.79 -25.03
N GLN A 66 13.18 19.39 -23.84
CA GLN A 66 13.83 18.78 -22.68
C GLN A 66 13.19 17.44 -22.33
N THR A 67 11.85 17.39 -22.23
CA THR A 67 11.12 16.17 -21.93
C THR A 67 11.39 15.08 -22.97
N LEU A 68 11.42 15.43 -24.26
CA LEU A 68 11.76 14.50 -25.34
C LEU A 68 13.20 13.98 -25.18
N ARG A 69 14.17 14.86 -24.95
CA ARG A 69 15.58 14.49 -24.72
C ARG A 69 15.75 13.58 -23.51
N GLU A 70 15.00 13.81 -22.44
CA GLU A 70 14.99 12.95 -21.25
C GLU A 70 14.42 11.57 -21.56
N LYS A 71 13.29 11.50 -22.28
CA LYS A 71 12.66 10.22 -22.68
C LYS A 71 13.53 9.41 -23.64
N LEU A 72 14.22 10.05 -24.58
CA LEU A 72 15.17 9.38 -25.48
C LEU A 72 16.39 8.79 -24.77
N LYS A 73 16.74 9.30 -23.58
CA LYS A 73 17.83 8.78 -22.75
C LYS A 73 17.43 7.61 -21.88
N VAL A 74 16.12 7.35 -21.70
CA VAL A 74 15.64 6.23 -20.87
C VAL A 74 16.11 4.91 -21.48
N ARG A 75 16.86 4.14 -20.70
CA ARG A 75 17.28 2.78 -21.05
C ARG A 75 16.55 1.77 -20.17
N LEU A 76 16.14 0.66 -20.76
CA LEU A 76 15.52 -0.43 -20.01
C LEU A 76 16.57 -1.08 -19.11
N ILE A 77 16.16 -1.39 -17.87
CA ILE A 77 16.94 -2.20 -16.95
C ILE A 77 16.43 -3.64 -17.10
N GLU A 78 17.22 -4.49 -17.74
CA GLU A 78 16.87 -5.90 -18.02
C GLU A 78 17.37 -6.87 -16.94
N GLY A 79 18.09 -6.37 -15.94
CA GLY A 79 18.60 -7.17 -14.83
C GLY A 79 17.52 -7.56 -13.82
N VAL A 80 17.76 -8.65 -13.08
CA VAL A 80 16.87 -9.09 -12.00
C VAL A 80 16.95 -8.13 -10.81
N ALA A 81 15.79 -7.64 -10.35
CA ALA A 81 15.72 -6.74 -9.21
C ALA A 81 16.18 -7.44 -7.92
N LYS A 82 17.21 -6.88 -7.26
CA LYS A 82 17.65 -7.36 -5.94
C LYS A 82 16.60 -7.07 -4.85
N ASN A 83 16.01 -5.87 -4.91
CA ASN A 83 15.06 -5.33 -3.95
C ASN A 83 13.80 -4.82 -4.67
N VAL A 84 12.64 -4.93 -4.03
CA VAL A 84 11.38 -4.32 -4.46
C VAL A 84 10.87 -3.40 -3.34
N ILE A 85 10.69 -2.13 -3.65
CA ILE A 85 10.06 -1.18 -2.72
C ILE A 85 8.71 -0.84 -3.31
N PHE A 86 7.64 -1.15 -2.58
CA PHE A 86 6.28 -0.92 -3.01
C PHE A 86 5.66 0.19 -2.16
N PHE A 87 5.27 1.28 -2.83
CA PHE A 87 4.55 2.39 -2.21
C PHE A 87 3.08 2.32 -2.58
N LEU A 88 2.21 2.37 -1.58
CA LEU A 88 0.77 2.40 -1.78
C LEU A 88 0.13 3.56 -1.05
N GLY A 89 -0.41 4.50 -1.83
CA GLY A 89 -1.37 5.49 -1.35
C GLY A 89 -2.79 4.92 -1.38
N ASP A 90 -3.30 4.49 -0.24
CA ASP A 90 -4.69 4.00 -0.11
C ASP A 90 -5.67 5.14 -0.46
N GLY A 91 -6.65 4.85 -1.32
CA GLY A 91 -7.61 5.87 -1.80
C GLY A 91 -7.01 7.02 -2.63
N MET A 92 -5.74 6.92 -3.06
CA MET A 92 -5.06 7.99 -3.81
C MET A 92 -5.48 7.98 -5.30
N SER A 93 -6.65 8.56 -5.57
CA SER A 93 -7.16 8.72 -6.94
C SER A 93 -6.30 9.67 -7.79
N MET A 94 -6.50 9.67 -9.11
CA MET A 94 -5.85 10.65 -10.00
C MET A 94 -6.18 12.11 -9.60
N ALA A 95 -7.40 12.36 -9.11
CA ALA A 95 -7.78 13.68 -8.61
C ALA A 95 -6.99 14.04 -7.34
N THR A 96 -6.79 13.08 -6.44
CA THR A 96 -5.98 13.23 -5.23
C THR A 96 -4.52 13.56 -5.58
N ILE A 97 -3.95 12.90 -6.59
CA ILE A 97 -2.59 13.17 -7.09
C ILE A 97 -2.47 14.62 -7.58
N THR A 98 -3.39 15.07 -8.45
CA THR A 98 -3.38 16.45 -8.97
C THR A 98 -3.54 17.48 -7.84
N ALA A 99 -4.47 17.25 -6.91
CA ALA A 99 -4.67 18.15 -5.77
C ALA A 99 -3.41 18.23 -4.88
N ALA A 100 -2.76 17.10 -4.60
CA ALA A 100 -1.52 17.05 -3.82
C ALA A 100 -0.36 17.77 -4.52
N ARG A 101 -0.27 17.65 -5.85
CA ARG A 101 0.74 18.36 -6.67
C ARG A 101 0.58 19.88 -6.55
N ILE A 102 -0.64 20.39 -6.73
CA ILE A 102 -0.95 21.82 -6.62
C ILE A 102 -0.62 22.32 -5.21
N TYR A 103 -1.09 21.60 -4.20
CA TYR A 103 -0.83 21.93 -2.80
C TYR A 103 0.68 21.98 -2.48
N LEU A 104 1.46 21.00 -2.96
CA LEU A 104 2.91 20.99 -2.79
C LEU A 104 3.58 22.20 -3.45
N GLY A 105 3.16 22.58 -4.66
CA GLY A 105 3.73 23.75 -5.33
C GLY A 105 3.42 25.04 -4.57
N GLN A 106 2.20 25.20 -4.08
CA GLN A 106 1.79 26.35 -3.28
C GLN A 106 2.54 26.45 -1.94
N LEU A 107 2.76 25.32 -1.26
CA LEU A 107 3.62 25.27 -0.06
C LEU A 107 5.06 25.72 -0.33
N ASN A 108 5.52 25.61 -1.59
CA ASN A 108 6.84 26.02 -2.03
C ASN A 108 6.85 27.41 -2.71
N ASN A 109 5.80 28.22 -2.50
CA ASN A 109 5.63 29.55 -3.11
C ASN A 109 5.70 29.52 -4.65
N ARG A 110 5.12 28.49 -5.27
CA ARG A 110 4.92 28.37 -6.72
C ARG A 110 3.41 28.37 -7.03
N SER A 111 3.05 28.52 -8.30
CA SER A 111 1.66 28.47 -8.76
C SER A 111 0.92 27.19 -8.32
N GLY A 112 1.61 26.05 -8.37
CA GLY A 112 1.07 24.75 -7.97
C GLY A 112 1.11 23.75 -9.10
N GLU A 113 0.47 24.10 -10.23
CA GLU A 113 0.18 23.21 -11.35
C GLU A 113 1.44 22.67 -12.04
N ASN A 114 2.49 23.50 -12.08
CA ASN A 114 3.77 23.18 -12.72
C ASN A 114 4.73 22.37 -11.82
N THR A 115 4.34 22.10 -10.57
CA THR A 115 5.11 21.24 -9.66
C THR A 115 4.96 19.77 -10.06
N LYS A 116 5.92 18.91 -9.70
CA LYS A 116 5.81 17.46 -9.90
C LYS A 116 6.01 16.75 -8.56
N LEU A 117 5.17 15.76 -8.26
CA LEU A 117 5.40 14.86 -7.13
C LEU A 117 6.61 13.97 -7.43
N SER A 118 7.23 13.42 -6.39
CA SER A 118 8.45 12.61 -6.53
C SER A 118 8.27 11.41 -7.47
N PHE A 119 7.15 10.70 -7.38
CA PHE A 119 6.86 9.55 -8.23
C PHE A 119 6.43 9.91 -9.66
N GLU A 120 6.07 11.16 -9.94
CA GLU A 120 5.75 11.61 -11.31
C GLU A 120 6.99 11.74 -12.20
N GLN A 121 8.17 11.67 -11.58
CA GLN A 121 9.46 11.61 -12.28
C GLN A 121 9.80 10.18 -12.74
N PHE A 122 9.02 9.17 -12.34
CA PHE A 122 9.27 7.80 -12.79
C PHE A 122 9.10 7.68 -14.31
N PRO A 123 9.96 6.89 -14.98
CA PRO A 123 9.96 6.82 -16.44
C PRO A 123 8.74 6.11 -17.02
N PHE A 124 8.09 5.25 -16.21
CA PHE A 124 6.96 4.40 -16.61
C PHE A 124 5.70 4.72 -15.80
N THR A 125 4.56 4.64 -16.46
CA THR A 125 3.24 4.85 -15.85
C THR A 125 2.24 3.89 -16.48
N GLY A 126 1.26 3.44 -15.71
CA GLY A 126 0.19 2.58 -16.18
C GLY A 126 -1.11 2.83 -15.41
N LEU A 127 -2.22 2.33 -15.95
CA LEU A 127 -3.53 2.38 -15.31
C LEU A 127 -3.91 0.99 -14.80
N SER A 128 -4.56 0.93 -13.64
CA SER A 128 -4.99 -0.32 -12.99
C SER A 128 -6.52 -0.40 -12.88
N LYS A 129 -7.09 -1.56 -13.23
CA LYS A 129 -8.54 -1.85 -13.07
C LYS A 129 -8.81 -2.50 -11.72
N THR A 130 -9.42 -1.77 -10.81
CA THR A 130 -9.43 -2.11 -9.38
C THR A 130 -10.59 -2.96 -8.87
N TYR A 131 -11.62 -3.24 -9.67
CA TYR A 131 -12.81 -3.99 -9.24
C TYR A 131 -12.50 -5.29 -8.45
N CYS A 132 -13.27 -5.59 -7.39
CA CYS A 132 -13.29 -6.91 -6.74
C CYS A 132 -14.06 -7.89 -7.63
N VAL A 133 -13.93 -9.21 -7.40
CA VAL A 133 -14.69 -10.20 -8.18
C VAL A 133 -16.21 -9.98 -8.07
N ASP A 134 -16.69 -9.58 -6.89
CA ASP A 134 -18.12 -9.41 -6.57
C ASP A 134 -18.58 -7.94 -6.49
N LYS A 135 -17.69 -6.96 -6.68
CA LYS A 135 -17.99 -5.52 -6.57
C LYS A 135 -17.22 -4.67 -7.58
N GLN A 136 -17.93 -3.73 -8.20
CA GLN A 136 -17.32 -2.77 -9.13
C GLN A 136 -16.39 -1.78 -8.43
N VAL A 137 -16.84 -1.23 -7.29
CA VAL A 137 -16.04 -0.37 -6.42
C VAL A 137 -15.38 -1.24 -5.37
N ALA A 138 -14.05 -1.32 -5.42
CA ALA A 138 -13.28 -2.15 -4.52
C ALA A 138 -13.10 -1.52 -3.14
N ASP A 139 -12.85 -2.37 -2.14
CA ASP A 139 -12.29 -1.96 -0.86
C ASP A 139 -10.79 -2.28 -0.79
N SER A 140 -10.13 -1.81 0.27
CA SER A 140 -8.70 -2.06 0.50
C SER A 140 -8.34 -3.54 0.64
N ALA A 141 -9.27 -4.42 1.05
CA ALA A 141 -8.96 -5.84 1.28
C ALA A 141 -8.90 -6.68 0.00
N CYS A 142 -9.94 -6.59 -0.84
CA CYS A 142 -9.92 -7.33 -2.10
C CYS A 142 -8.79 -6.83 -3.03
N SER A 143 -8.51 -5.52 -2.97
CA SER A 143 -7.45 -4.90 -3.76
C SER A 143 -6.07 -5.28 -3.25
N SER A 144 -5.85 -5.39 -1.92
CA SER A 144 -4.57 -5.87 -1.37
C SER A 144 -4.24 -7.28 -1.80
N THR A 145 -5.21 -8.17 -1.78
CA THR A 145 -5.04 -9.53 -2.33
C THR A 145 -4.63 -9.48 -3.81
N ALA A 146 -5.23 -8.58 -4.60
CA ALA A 146 -4.91 -8.46 -6.02
C ALA A 146 -3.49 -7.92 -6.29
N TYR A 147 -3.07 -6.82 -5.67
CA TYR A 147 -1.76 -6.23 -5.97
C TYR A 147 -0.59 -6.90 -5.21
N LEU A 148 -0.85 -7.72 -4.18
CA LEU A 148 0.18 -8.43 -3.42
C LEU A 148 0.34 -9.89 -3.81
N ALA A 149 -0.76 -10.59 -4.12
CA ALA A 149 -0.76 -12.00 -4.49
C ALA A 149 -1.05 -12.25 -5.97
N GLY A 150 -1.45 -11.23 -6.73
CA GLY A 150 -1.78 -11.37 -8.15
C GLY A 150 -3.14 -12.04 -8.41
N VAL A 151 -3.98 -12.22 -7.38
CA VAL A 151 -5.30 -12.86 -7.48
C VAL A 151 -6.39 -11.91 -7.00
N LYS A 152 -7.42 -11.67 -7.83
CA LYS A 152 -8.59 -10.89 -7.40
C LYS A 152 -9.45 -11.69 -6.41
N ALA A 153 -9.92 -11.01 -5.37
CA ALA A 153 -10.73 -11.59 -4.31
C ALA A 153 -12.11 -10.91 -4.21
N ASN A 154 -12.92 -11.40 -3.27
CA ASN A 154 -14.20 -10.79 -2.93
C ASN A 154 -13.99 -9.59 -1.99
N TYR A 155 -14.95 -8.67 -2.03
CA TYR A 155 -15.01 -7.50 -1.17
C TYR A 155 -14.88 -7.88 0.31
N ALA A 156 -14.03 -7.14 1.04
CA ALA A 156 -13.74 -7.30 2.47
C ALA A 156 -13.05 -8.63 2.86
N THR A 157 -12.53 -9.41 1.92
CA THR A 157 -11.71 -10.61 2.17
C THR A 157 -10.23 -10.34 1.93
N LEU A 158 -9.34 -10.99 2.69
CA LEU A 158 -7.88 -10.81 2.62
C LEU A 158 -7.18 -12.15 2.40
N GLY A 159 -6.23 -12.19 1.46
CA GLY A 159 -5.34 -13.35 1.26
C GLY A 159 -6.07 -14.63 0.84
N VAL A 160 -7.32 -14.54 0.40
CA VAL A 160 -8.11 -15.70 0.00
C VAL A 160 -8.72 -15.52 -1.38
N THR A 161 -8.94 -16.63 -2.09
CA THR A 161 -9.62 -16.62 -3.39
C THR A 161 -11.08 -16.16 -3.27
N ALA A 162 -11.67 -15.74 -4.40
CA ALA A 162 -13.09 -15.39 -4.48
C ALA A 162 -14.07 -16.56 -4.23
N THR A 163 -13.56 -17.78 -4.00
CA THR A 163 -14.39 -18.90 -3.51
C THR A 163 -14.85 -18.66 -2.08
N VAL A 164 -14.08 -17.93 -1.27
CA VAL A 164 -14.42 -17.64 0.14
C VAL A 164 -15.42 -16.48 0.20
N PRO A 165 -16.66 -16.72 0.67
CA PRO A 165 -17.62 -15.65 0.88
C PRO A 165 -17.21 -14.79 2.08
N LYS A 166 -17.51 -13.49 2.01
CA LYS A 166 -17.33 -12.57 3.14
C LYS A 166 -17.98 -13.13 4.41
N GLY A 167 -17.20 -13.21 5.49
CA GLY A 167 -17.65 -13.70 6.79
C GLY A 167 -17.63 -15.22 6.98
N ASN A 168 -17.28 -16.01 5.98
CA ASN A 168 -17.18 -17.46 6.12
C ASN A 168 -15.81 -17.87 6.70
N CYS A 169 -15.71 -17.86 8.03
CA CYS A 169 -14.50 -18.25 8.74
C CYS A 169 -13.98 -19.63 8.32
N SER A 170 -14.85 -20.65 8.28
CA SER A 170 -14.44 -22.03 8.00
C SER A 170 -13.75 -22.16 6.64
N LEU A 171 -14.27 -21.49 5.61
CA LEU A 171 -13.63 -21.49 4.30
C LEU A 171 -12.35 -20.64 4.28
N SER A 172 -12.25 -19.54 5.03
CA SER A 172 -10.99 -18.80 5.10
C SER A 172 -9.87 -19.53 5.82
N GLN A 173 -10.16 -20.55 6.62
CA GLN A 173 -9.14 -21.35 7.30
C GLN A 173 -8.64 -22.53 6.45
N ASP A 174 -9.26 -22.79 5.29
CA ASP A 174 -8.85 -23.87 4.39
C ASP A 174 -7.69 -23.40 3.49
N PRO A 175 -6.49 -24.00 3.60
CA PRO A 175 -5.32 -23.59 2.83
C PRO A 175 -5.49 -23.66 1.32
N ARG A 176 -6.45 -24.46 0.82
CA ARG A 176 -6.74 -24.56 -0.63
C ARG A 176 -7.24 -23.25 -1.22
N TYR A 177 -7.75 -22.35 -0.38
CA TYR A 177 -8.23 -21.04 -0.81
C TYR A 177 -7.28 -19.90 -0.45
N HIS A 178 -6.14 -20.18 0.17
CA HIS A 178 -5.12 -19.17 0.47
C HIS A 178 -4.35 -18.82 -0.80
N VAL A 179 -3.84 -17.60 -0.87
CA VAL A 179 -2.97 -17.15 -1.97
C VAL A 179 -1.65 -16.65 -1.41
N ASP A 180 -0.55 -17.11 -2.02
CA ASP A 180 0.78 -16.64 -1.65
C ASP A 180 1.00 -15.21 -2.14
N THR A 181 1.62 -14.40 -1.29
CA THR A 181 1.91 -13.00 -1.58
C THR A 181 3.36 -12.83 -2.04
N VAL A 182 3.67 -11.64 -2.55
CA VAL A 182 5.07 -11.23 -2.78
C VAL A 182 5.94 -11.33 -1.52
N LEU A 183 5.35 -11.25 -0.32
CA LEU A 183 6.07 -11.41 0.94
C LEU A 183 6.48 -12.88 1.16
N ASP A 184 5.57 -13.82 0.90
CA ASP A 184 5.83 -15.27 0.94
C ASP A 184 6.94 -15.67 -0.02
N TRP A 185 6.87 -15.15 -1.25
CA TRP A 185 7.88 -15.42 -2.28
C TRP A 185 9.24 -14.82 -1.91
N ALA A 186 9.26 -13.61 -1.34
CA ALA A 186 10.49 -12.97 -0.89
C ALA A 186 11.16 -13.77 0.25
N GLN A 187 10.39 -14.19 1.26
CA GLN A 187 10.90 -15.00 2.37
C GLN A 187 11.36 -16.39 1.92
N SER A 188 10.61 -17.03 1.02
CA SER A 188 11.00 -18.32 0.42
C SER A 188 12.31 -18.22 -0.37
N ALA A 189 12.60 -17.04 -0.94
CA ALA A 189 13.86 -16.71 -1.60
C ALA A 189 14.97 -16.22 -0.64
N GLY A 190 14.76 -16.30 0.67
CA GLY A 190 15.73 -15.87 1.69
C GLY A 190 15.96 -14.36 1.76
N LYS A 191 15.03 -13.54 1.25
CA LYS A 191 15.11 -12.08 1.34
C LYS A 191 14.53 -11.60 2.67
N GLY A 192 15.09 -10.52 3.22
CA GLY A 192 14.48 -9.85 4.35
C GLY A 192 13.19 -9.16 3.92
N THR A 193 12.19 -9.09 4.79
CA THR A 193 10.88 -8.51 4.50
C THR A 193 10.42 -7.53 5.57
N GLY A 194 9.66 -6.51 5.18
CA GLY A 194 9.16 -5.54 6.13
C GLY A 194 7.99 -4.72 5.63
N LEU A 195 7.15 -4.30 6.58
CA LEU A 195 5.94 -3.53 6.38
C LEU A 195 6.02 -2.23 7.18
N VAL A 196 5.77 -1.12 6.51
CA VAL A 196 5.66 0.20 7.14
C VAL A 196 4.35 0.81 6.72
N THR A 197 3.54 1.25 7.68
CA THR A 197 2.27 1.92 7.42
C THR A 197 1.97 3.02 8.42
N THR A 198 1.14 3.97 8.03
CA THR A 198 0.54 4.96 8.95
C THR A 198 -0.77 4.47 9.58
N THR A 199 -1.30 3.33 9.11
CA THR A 199 -2.51 2.69 9.68
C THR A 199 -2.14 1.67 10.77
N SER A 200 -3.14 0.95 11.29
CA SER A 200 -2.87 -0.28 12.04
C SER A 200 -2.12 -1.29 11.16
N VAL A 201 -1.11 -2.00 11.71
CA VAL A 201 -0.45 -3.10 10.97
C VAL A 201 -1.40 -4.27 10.65
N THR A 202 -2.56 -4.31 11.31
CA THR A 202 -3.67 -5.24 11.07
C THR A 202 -4.73 -4.71 10.11
N HIS A 203 -4.61 -3.47 9.62
CA HIS A 203 -5.52 -2.93 8.61
C HIS A 203 -5.40 -3.71 7.29
N ALA A 204 -6.44 -3.69 6.47
CA ALA A 204 -6.53 -4.50 5.25
C ALA A 204 -5.33 -4.40 4.28
N SER A 205 -4.79 -3.19 4.08
CA SER A 205 -3.68 -2.96 3.16
C SER A 205 -2.38 -3.65 3.61
N PRO A 206 -1.87 -3.44 4.85
CA PRO A 206 -0.74 -4.21 5.36
C PRO A 206 -1.08 -5.69 5.62
N ALA A 207 -2.28 -6.01 6.09
CA ALA A 207 -2.71 -7.38 6.38
C ALA A 207 -2.76 -8.27 5.14
N GLY A 208 -3.03 -7.72 3.95
CA GLY A 208 -3.01 -8.46 2.70
C GLY A 208 -1.66 -9.09 2.34
N HIS A 209 -0.58 -8.73 3.05
CA HIS A 209 0.73 -9.36 2.90
C HIS A 209 0.89 -10.69 3.67
N TYR A 210 0.04 -10.96 4.66
CA TYR A 210 0.29 -12.08 5.57
C TYR A 210 -0.97 -12.77 6.10
N ALA A 211 -2.13 -12.14 6.02
CA ALA A 211 -3.36 -12.64 6.62
C ALA A 211 -4.26 -13.30 5.57
N HIS A 212 -4.82 -14.43 5.95
CA HIS A 212 -5.87 -15.15 5.22
C HIS A 212 -7.15 -15.10 6.07
N ILE A 213 -8.11 -14.26 5.68
CA ILE A 213 -9.32 -14.02 6.49
C ILE A 213 -10.55 -13.63 5.65
N ALA A 214 -11.71 -14.17 6.03
CA ALA A 214 -12.97 -13.91 5.33
C ALA A 214 -13.59 -12.54 5.65
N TYR A 215 -13.07 -11.81 6.63
CA TYR A 215 -13.56 -10.48 6.96
C TYR A 215 -12.46 -9.61 7.54
N ARG A 216 -12.13 -8.54 6.81
CA ARG A 216 -11.03 -7.60 7.13
C ARG A 216 -11.13 -6.92 8.50
N ASP A 217 -12.32 -6.82 9.08
CA ASP A 217 -12.52 -6.12 10.36
C ASP A 217 -12.24 -7.04 11.56
N TRP A 218 -11.98 -8.34 11.34
CA TRP A 218 -11.49 -9.28 12.38
C TRP A 218 -10.01 -9.04 12.69
N GLU A 219 -9.66 -7.81 13.07
CA GLU A 219 -8.28 -7.40 13.34
C GLU A 219 -7.73 -8.02 14.62
N SER A 220 -8.57 -8.21 15.64
CA SER A 220 -8.29 -8.97 16.86
C SER A 220 -9.47 -9.87 17.26
N ASP A 221 -9.25 -10.73 18.25
CA ASP A 221 -10.27 -11.58 18.88
C ASP A 221 -11.49 -10.78 19.40
N TYR A 222 -11.26 -9.62 20.01
CA TYR A 222 -12.32 -8.69 20.42
C TYR A 222 -13.19 -8.23 19.25
N ASP A 223 -12.58 -7.91 18.11
CA ASP A 223 -13.32 -7.46 16.93
C ASP A 223 -14.15 -8.61 16.34
N MET A 224 -13.64 -9.85 16.39
CA MET A 224 -14.40 -11.03 15.97
C MET A 224 -15.70 -11.22 16.76
N LEU A 225 -15.74 -10.76 18.01
CA LEU A 225 -16.92 -10.85 18.87
C LEU A 225 -17.84 -9.63 18.74
N THR A 226 -17.32 -8.47 18.34
CA THR A 226 -18.04 -7.19 18.43
C THR A 226 -18.41 -6.57 17.10
N GLU A 227 -17.70 -6.90 16.03
CA GLU A 227 -17.96 -6.38 14.69
C GLU A 227 -19.27 -6.87 14.08
N LYS A 228 -19.65 -6.28 12.95
CA LYS A 228 -20.93 -6.55 12.26
C LYS A 228 -21.11 -8.00 11.87
N ILE A 229 -20.04 -8.66 11.44
CA ILE A 229 -20.02 -10.10 11.20
C ILE A 229 -19.22 -10.70 12.32
N ARG A 230 -19.87 -11.48 13.18
CA ARG A 230 -19.24 -12.09 14.35
C ARG A 230 -18.79 -13.51 14.03
N THR A 231 -17.74 -13.96 14.69
CA THR A 231 -17.33 -15.36 14.68
C THR A 231 -16.60 -15.70 15.98
N ASP A 232 -16.42 -17.00 16.23
CA ASP A 232 -15.79 -17.48 17.46
C ASP A 232 -14.26 -17.46 17.29
N PRO A 233 -13.50 -16.70 18.09
CA PRO A 233 -12.04 -16.67 18.03
C PRO A 233 -11.37 -18.00 18.39
N ARG A 234 -12.12 -18.97 18.93
CA ARG A 234 -11.63 -20.35 19.12
C ARG A 234 -11.58 -21.15 17.83
N ASN A 235 -12.33 -20.73 16.80
CA ASN A 235 -12.47 -21.44 15.52
C ASN A 235 -11.85 -20.66 14.33
N CYS A 236 -11.63 -19.34 14.48
CA CYS A 236 -10.91 -18.52 13.52
C CYS A 236 -9.76 -17.80 14.20
N GLN A 237 -8.67 -17.64 13.47
CA GLN A 237 -7.58 -16.80 13.90
C GLN A 237 -7.76 -15.38 13.35
N ASP A 238 -7.71 -14.38 14.24
CA ASP A 238 -7.72 -12.96 13.88
C ASP A 238 -6.42 -12.51 13.19
N VAL A 239 -6.45 -11.33 12.57
CA VAL A 239 -5.30 -10.80 11.81
C VAL A 239 -4.07 -10.57 12.71
N ALA A 240 -4.23 -10.03 13.93
CA ALA A 240 -3.11 -9.81 14.85
C ALA A 240 -2.41 -11.13 15.22
N SER A 241 -3.18 -12.16 15.53
CA SER A 241 -2.68 -13.50 15.80
C SER A 241 -1.94 -14.10 14.60
N GLN A 242 -2.46 -13.94 13.38
CA GLN A 242 -1.79 -14.39 12.16
C GLN A 242 -0.45 -13.67 11.93
N LEU A 243 -0.38 -12.36 12.21
CA LEU A 243 0.86 -11.59 12.09
C LEU A 243 1.96 -12.14 13.00
N VAL A 244 1.63 -12.51 14.24
CA VAL A 244 2.61 -12.91 15.25
C VAL A 244 2.99 -14.39 15.13
N HIS A 245 2.03 -15.25 14.78
CA HIS A 245 2.21 -16.70 14.90
C HIS A 245 2.42 -17.43 13.58
N ASN A 246 2.01 -16.85 12.45
CA ASN A 246 2.02 -17.52 11.15
C ASN A 246 3.06 -16.91 10.22
N ALA A 247 3.57 -17.70 9.28
CA ALA A 247 4.28 -17.17 8.12
C ALA A 247 3.26 -16.59 7.12
N PRO A 248 3.59 -15.51 6.40
CA PRO A 248 4.87 -14.81 6.38
C PRO A 248 5.01 -13.77 7.52
N GLY A 249 3.95 -13.45 8.24
CA GLY A 249 3.90 -12.39 9.26
C GLY A 249 5.03 -12.46 10.29
N LYS A 250 5.18 -13.62 10.94
CA LYS A 250 6.15 -13.85 12.04
C LYS A 250 7.61 -13.69 11.63
N ASN A 251 7.89 -13.78 10.33
CA ASN A 251 9.24 -13.71 9.77
C ASN A 251 9.58 -12.30 9.26
N CYS A 252 8.68 -11.32 9.40
CA CYS A 252 8.97 -9.94 9.04
C CYS A 252 10.12 -9.39 9.89
N ASN A 253 11.14 -8.83 9.23
CA ASN A 253 12.27 -8.18 9.88
C ASN A 253 11.90 -6.78 10.41
N VAL A 254 10.97 -6.10 9.73
CA VAL A 254 10.54 -4.74 10.10
C VAL A 254 9.02 -4.66 10.07
N LEU A 255 8.41 -4.24 11.17
CA LEU A 255 6.98 -3.95 11.26
C LEU A 255 6.82 -2.59 11.95
N LEU A 256 6.36 -1.59 11.22
CA LEU A 256 6.16 -0.23 11.72
C LEU A 256 4.76 0.25 11.36
N GLY A 257 4.00 0.66 12.37
CA GLY A 257 2.66 1.23 12.20
C GLY A 257 1.93 1.42 13.52
N GLY A 258 0.63 1.69 13.43
CA GLY A 258 -0.28 1.75 14.58
C GLY A 258 -0.82 0.37 14.97
N GLY A 259 -1.93 0.36 15.71
CA GLY A 259 -2.67 -0.88 15.98
C GLY A 259 -2.38 -1.56 17.30
N ARG A 260 -1.57 -0.97 18.18
CA ARG A 260 -1.14 -1.56 19.47
C ARG A 260 -2.29 -2.22 20.25
N LYS A 261 -3.48 -1.62 20.27
CA LYS A 261 -4.66 -2.15 20.97
C LYS A 261 -5.10 -3.55 20.50
N LYS A 262 -4.81 -3.92 19.25
CA LYS A 262 -5.17 -5.23 18.67
C LYS A 262 -4.29 -6.37 19.19
N PHE A 263 -3.20 -6.03 19.89
CA PHE A 263 -2.22 -6.98 20.45
C PHE A 263 -2.22 -7.00 21.98
N LEU A 264 -3.18 -6.34 22.62
CA LEU A 264 -3.32 -6.29 24.08
C LEU A 264 -4.66 -6.91 24.49
N PRO A 265 -4.75 -7.52 25.69
CA PRO A 265 -6.04 -7.96 26.23
C PRO A 265 -7.06 -6.83 26.26
N ALA A 266 -8.32 -7.17 25.99
CA ALA A 266 -9.46 -6.25 26.03
C ALA A 266 -9.82 -5.77 27.45
#